data_AF-A0A164HT64-F1
#
_entry.id   AF-A0A164HT64-F1
#
_cell.length_a   1.000
_cell.length_b   1.000
_cell.length_c   1.000
_cell.angle_alpha   90.00
_cell.angle_beta   90.00
_cell.angle_gamma   90.00
#
_symmetry.space_group_name_H-M   'P 1'
#
loop_
_entity.id
_entity.type
_entity.pdbx_description
1 polymer ?
#
loop_
_entity_poly.entity_id
_entity_poly.type
_entity_poly.pdbx_seq_one_letter_code
_entity_poly.pdbx_strand_id
1 'polypeptide(L)'
;NATVTVCHSQSSNLAEITRSADVLVAAVGRPRLITAEMVKPGAVVIDVGINREGDKLVGDVDFEPLTKVASAITPVPGGIGPLTIA
;
A
#
# COMPACT_ATOMS: atom_id res chain seq x y z
N ASN A 1 -0.96 -20.68 -4.64
CA ASN A 1 0.40 -20.17 -4.96
C ASN A 1 0.28 -18.87 -5.71
N ALA A 2 1.11 -17.87 -5.42
CA ALA A 2 1.07 -16.56 -6.06
C ALA A 2 2.35 -16.30 -6.88
N THR A 3 2.23 -15.52 -7.96
CA THR A 3 3.38 -14.94 -8.68
C THR A 3 3.83 -13.68 -7.94
N VAL A 4 5.13 -13.53 -7.72
CA VAL A 4 5.67 -12.44 -6.90
C VAL A 4 6.61 -11.57 -7.72
N THR A 5 6.39 -10.26 -7.65
CA THR A 5 7.31 -9.23 -8.12
C THR A 5 7.70 -8.36 -6.94
N VAL A 6 9.00 -8.09 -6.79
CA VAL A 6 9.53 -7.24 -5.73
C VAL A 6 10.04 -5.94 -6.34
N CYS A 7 9.53 -4.81 -5.84
CA CYS A 7 9.99 -3.48 -6.23
C CYS A 7 10.77 -2.82 -5.09
N HIS A 8 11.58 -1.83 -5.44
CA HIS A 8 12.36 -1.02 -4.50
C HIS A 8 12.65 0.37 -5.09
N SER A 9 13.44 1.17 -4.38
CA SER A 9 13.76 2.55 -4.72
C SER A 9 14.43 2.77 -6.08
N GLN A 10 14.96 1.72 -6.71
CA GLN A 10 15.59 1.80 -8.05
C GLN A 10 14.76 1.10 -9.13
N SER A 11 13.58 0.58 -8.79
CA SER A 11 12.65 0.05 -9.79
C SER A 11 12.14 1.18 -10.67
N SER A 12 12.38 1.07 -11.97
CA SER A 12 11.79 1.97 -12.96
C SER A 12 10.31 1.62 -13.16
N ASN A 13 9.49 2.62 -13.52
CA ASN A 13 8.07 2.46 -13.81
C ASN A 13 7.24 1.79 -12.70
N LEU A 14 7.52 2.15 -11.43
CA LEU A 14 6.85 1.55 -10.26
C LEU A 14 5.33 1.51 -10.41
N ALA A 15 4.70 2.61 -10.87
CA ALA A 15 3.26 2.71 -11.04
C ALA A 15 2.69 1.70 -12.06
N GLU A 16 3.43 1.39 -13.11
CA GLU A 16 3.04 0.40 -14.11
C GLU A 16 3.08 -1.01 -13.52
N ILE A 17 4.16 -1.33 -12.80
CA ILE A 17 4.35 -2.64 -12.16
C ILE A 17 3.25 -2.86 -11.10
N THR A 18 3.03 -1.90 -10.21
CA THR A 18 2.04 -2.04 -9.13
C THR A 18 0.61 -2.15 -9.67
N ARG A 19 0.29 -1.52 -10.80
CA ARG A 19 -1.03 -1.61 -11.47
C ARG A 19 -1.29 -2.99 -12.09
N SER A 20 -0.29 -3.84 -12.22
CA SER A 20 -0.47 -5.23 -12.68
C SER A 20 -0.85 -6.21 -11.55
N ALA A 21 -0.67 -5.81 -10.29
CA ALA A 21 -0.80 -6.70 -9.14
C ALA A 21 -2.27 -6.93 -8.73
N ASP A 22 -2.62 -8.20 -8.46
CA ASP A 22 -3.90 -8.55 -7.81
C ASP A 22 -3.85 -8.27 -6.28
N VAL A 23 -2.66 -8.38 -5.70
CA VAL A 23 -2.37 -8.03 -4.30
C VAL A 23 -1.13 -7.14 -4.27
N LEU A 24 -1.27 -5.93 -3.74
CA LEU A 24 -0.17 -4.98 -3.58
C LEU A 24 0.19 -4.82 -2.11
N VAL A 25 1.45 -5.06 -1.76
CA VAL A 25 1.98 -4.84 -0.40
C VAL A 25 2.91 -3.62 -0.41
N ALA A 26 2.57 -2.59 0.34
CA ALA A 26 3.34 -1.35 0.48
C ALA A 26 4.08 -1.33 1.82
N ALA A 27 5.41 -1.19 1.78
CA ALA A 27 6.30 -1.19 2.95
C ALA A 27 7.55 -0.32 2.68
N VAL A 28 7.32 0.91 2.21
CA VAL A 28 8.33 1.85 1.73
C VAL A 28 8.71 2.92 2.75
N GLY A 29 7.91 3.15 3.79
CA GLY A 29 8.15 4.19 4.80
C GLY A 29 8.11 5.60 4.21
N ARG A 30 7.15 5.85 3.31
CA ARG A 30 6.91 7.14 2.69
C ARG A 30 5.41 7.43 2.69
N PRO A 31 4.95 8.47 3.41
CA PRO A 31 3.54 8.82 3.49
C PRO A 31 2.91 8.89 2.10
N ARG A 32 1.82 8.13 1.90
CA ARG A 32 0.93 8.25 0.74
C ARG A 32 1.63 8.11 -0.63
N LEU A 33 2.75 7.38 -0.69
CA LEU A 33 3.46 7.14 -1.94
C LEU A 33 2.59 6.38 -2.96
N ILE A 34 1.81 5.39 -2.50
CA ILE A 34 0.96 4.58 -3.36
C ILE A 34 -0.38 5.29 -3.55
N THR A 35 -0.60 5.83 -4.75
CA THR A 35 -1.82 6.55 -5.13
C THR A 35 -2.82 5.64 -5.85
N ALA A 36 -4.06 6.12 -6.04
CA ALA A 36 -5.12 5.34 -6.68
C ALA A 36 -4.76 4.91 -8.12
N GLU A 37 -3.99 5.73 -8.83
CA GLU A 37 -3.51 5.45 -10.17
C GLU A 37 -2.42 4.37 -10.19
N MET A 38 -1.81 4.05 -9.06
CA MET A 38 -0.80 3.01 -8.99
C MET A 38 -1.41 1.61 -8.77
N VAL A 39 -2.73 1.52 -8.57
CA VAL A 39 -3.41 0.30 -8.14
C VAL A 39 -4.39 -0.19 -9.20
N LYS A 40 -4.39 -1.51 -9.42
CA LYS A 40 -5.36 -2.19 -10.29
C LYS A 40 -6.77 -2.08 -9.67
N PRO A 41 -7.81 -1.67 -10.42
CA PRO A 41 -9.18 -1.76 -9.95
C PRO A 41 -9.52 -3.18 -9.47
N GLY A 42 -10.02 -3.29 -8.25
CA GLY A 42 -10.35 -4.55 -7.59
C GLY A 42 -9.18 -5.27 -6.90
N ALA A 43 -7.96 -4.73 -6.92
CA ALA A 43 -6.84 -5.32 -6.16
C ALA A 43 -7.03 -5.21 -4.65
N VAL A 44 -6.38 -6.12 -3.93
CA VAL A 44 -6.21 -6.03 -2.48
C VAL A 44 -4.95 -5.23 -2.16
N VAL A 45 -5.04 -4.27 -1.25
CA VAL A 45 -3.92 -3.43 -0.84
C VAL A 45 -3.60 -3.68 0.64
N ILE A 46 -2.35 -4.02 0.92
CA ILE A 46 -1.81 -4.25 2.25
C ILE A 46 -0.80 -3.15 2.54
N ASP A 47 -1.16 -2.23 3.43
CA ASP A 47 -0.32 -1.14 3.89
C ASP A 47 0.39 -1.54 5.20
N VAL A 48 1.68 -1.78 5.08
CA VAL A 48 2.60 -2.11 6.19
C VAL A 48 3.30 -0.84 6.69
N GLY A 49 3.25 0.25 5.91
CA GLY A 49 3.89 1.50 6.23
C GLY A 49 3.40 2.10 7.52
N ILE A 50 4.32 2.57 8.37
CA ILE A 50 3.99 3.37 9.54
C ILE A 50 4.82 4.64 9.46
N ASN A 51 4.15 5.72 9.06
CA ASN A 51 4.73 7.05 8.97
C ASN A 51 4.05 7.99 9.97
N ARG A 52 4.72 9.10 10.27
CA ARG A 52 4.22 10.12 11.20
C ARG A 52 4.13 11.48 10.49
N GLU A 53 2.93 12.03 10.44
CA GLU A 53 2.65 13.39 9.96
C GLU A 53 2.12 14.21 11.14
N GLY A 54 3.02 14.93 11.81
CA GLY A 54 2.72 15.57 13.09
C GLY A 54 2.35 14.52 14.16
N ASP A 55 1.17 14.65 14.73
CA ASP A 55 0.65 13.70 15.74
C ASP A 55 -0.13 12.52 15.14
N LYS A 56 -0.31 12.49 13.81
CA LYS A 56 -1.08 11.45 13.13
C LYS A 56 -0.16 10.35 12.59
N LEU A 57 -0.61 9.11 12.76
CA LEU A 57 -0.05 7.97 12.05
C LEU A 57 -0.73 7.83 10.70
N VAL A 58 0.07 7.67 9.66
CA VAL A 58 -0.39 7.47 8.28
C VAL A 58 0.42 6.37 7.62
N GLY A 59 -0.19 5.67 6.68
CA GLY A 59 0.45 4.59 5.95
C GLY A 59 1.25 5.04 4.73
N ASP A 60 1.73 4.08 3.97
CA ASP A 60 2.39 4.33 2.68
C ASP A 60 1.39 4.57 1.53
N VAL A 61 0.10 4.37 1.80
CA VAL A 61 -0.98 4.43 0.81
C VAL A 61 -1.85 5.67 1.02
N ASP A 62 -2.30 6.27 -0.08
CA ASP A 62 -3.31 7.33 -0.05
C ASP A 62 -4.72 6.74 0.18
N PHE A 63 -5.02 6.45 1.45
CA PHE A 63 -6.13 5.57 1.84
C PHE A 63 -7.50 5.97 1.25
N GLU A 64 -7.90 7.23 1.41
CA GLU A 64 -9.25 7.69 1.03
C GLU A 64 -9.57 7.48 -0.46
N PRO A 65 -8.73 7.95 -1.42
CA PRO A 65 -8.94 7.62 -2.83
C PRO A 65 -8.90 6.13 -3.14
N LEU A 66 -8.01 5.36 -2.51
CA LEU A 66 -7.87 3.93 -2.81
C LEU A 66 -9.07 3.10 -2.36
N THR A 67 -9.84 3.52 -1.36
CA THR A 67 -11.08 2.82 -0.96
C THR A 67 -12.11 2.72 -2.10
N LYS A 68 -12.01 3.57 -3.12
CA LYS A 68 -12.90 3.57 -4.30
C LYS A 68 -12.40 2.67 -5.43
N VAL A 69 -11.15 2.20 -5.35
CA VAL A 69 -10.48 1.44 -6.43
C VAL A 69 -10.18 0.00 -5.99
N ALA A 70 -9.64 -0.17 -4.79
CA ALA A 70 -9.29 -1.47 -4.23
C ALA A 70 -10.54 -2.25 -3.80
N SER A 71 -10.48 -3.58 -3.87
CA SER A 71 -11.52 -4.45 -3.30
C SER A 71 -11.43 -4.56 -1.78
N ALA A 72 -10.22 -4.42 -1.24
CA ALA A 72 -9.94 -4.36 0.18
C ALA A 72 -8.64 -3.58 0.41
N ILE A 73 -8.57 -2.84 1.52
CA ILE A 73 -7.40 -2.05 1.92
C ILE A 73 -7.24 -2.08 3.44
N THR A 74 -6.03 -2.25 3.94
CA THR A 74 -5.76 -2.19 5.39
C THR A 74 -5.61 -0.74 5.85
N PRO A 75 -6.28 -0.31 6.92
CA PRO A 75 -6.12 1.05 7.44
C PRO A 75 -4.80 1.22 8.20
N VAL A 76 -4.27 2.45 8.21
CA VAL A 76 -3.18 2.84 9.11
C VAL A 76 -3.62 4.11 9.85
N PRO A 77 -3.73 4.07 11.19
CA PRO A 77 -3.54 2.93 12.09
C PRO A 77 -4.68 1.89 12.02
N GLY A 78 -4.48 0.71 12.62
CA GLY A 78 -5.52 -0.31 12.83
C GLY A 78 -5.50 -1.51 11.89
N GLY A 79 -4.56 -1.55 10.93
CA GLY A 79 -4.36 -2.67 10.00
C GLY A 79 -3.29 -3.65 10.48
N ILE A 80 -2.10 -3.57 9.87
CA ILE A 80 -1.03 -4.57 10.08
C ILE A 80 -0.33 -4.43 11.43
N GLY A 81 -0.19 -3.21 11.96
CA GLY A 81 0.55 -2.95 13.21
C GLY A 81 0.16 -3.83 14.40
N PRO A 82 -1.13 -3.98 14.75
CA PRO A 82 -1.56 -4.87 15.83
C PRO A 82 -1.20 -6.35 15.64
N LEU A 83 -1.09 -6.84 14.40
CA LEU A 83 -0.73 -8.23 14.10
C LEU A 83 0.75 -8.53 14.37
N THR A 84 1.63 -7.53 14.35
CA THR A 84 3.07 -7.73 14.57
C THR A 84 3.41 -8.10 16.01
N ILE A 85 2.53 -7.75 16.97
CA ILE A 85 2.71 -8.02 18.40
C ILE A 85 2.01 -9.34 18.82
N ALA A 86 1.04 -9.80 18.03
CA ALA A 86 0.16 -10.92 18.34
C ALA A 86 0.82 -12.30 18.24
#